data_AF-A0A971KF28-F1
#
_entry.id   AF-A0A971KF28-F1
#
_cell.length_a   1.000
_cell.length_b   1.000
_cell.length_c   1.000
_cell.angle_alpha   90.00
_cell.angle_beta   90.00
_cell.angle_gamma   90.00
#
_symmetry.space_group_name_H-M   'P 1'
#
loop_
_entity.id
_entity.type
_entity.pdbx_description
1 polymer ?
#
loop_
_entity_poly.entity_id
_entity_poly.type
_entity_poly.pdbx_seq_one_letter_code
_entity_poly.pdbx_strand_id
1 'polypeptide(L)'
;MFSLSGKKILGINPPVHDFSFFDLWSKPVGLLYLLEKMKHNNNDIALLDCIHEGAIAQKTFGREKIYSEEIEKPAVYSGIKRRYHRFGLSKDSIVEKLLAIEKPEIIFLTSVMTYWYGGVKETIDLVHQTLKDVPVVLGGVYARLCPEHASTLGADYIITDNWQPDVPYPAMDLYEKIPYGVTMTSFGCPMSCEYCASRILWPKYHRRFIAEVLSEIDYQKRLGAVDFAFYDDALLIDKEKYAYPLVEELTRRYDGTLRLHTPNGLHVREIDSECAEILKKSGFVTIRLSLESIDPDIVKTSCGKVARNEYATAINNLLKAGYSTNDCETYILLGLPEQSIESVKDTIKFVRDCGGKPKLAEFSPIPGTSSFAKALKKTPNLATEPLLQNNSVYSSWISGDISPKVLQELKDLARG
;
A
#
# COMPACT_ATOMS: atom_id res chain seq x y z
N MET A 1 -10.79 -5.81 22.66
CA MET A 1 -11.30 -6.05 21.28
C MET A 1 -11.21 -7.53 20.89
N PHE A 2 -10.06 -8.19 20.99
CA PHE A 2 -9.90 -9.59 20.55
C PHE A 2 -10.69 -10.66 21.33
N SER A 3 -11.42 -10.28 22.38
CA SER A 3 -12.29 -11.16 23.17
C SER A 3 -13.77 -11.09 22.78
N LEU A 4 -14.13 -10.25 21.79
CA LEU A 4 -15.51 -10.17 21.30
C LEU A 4 -15.94 -11.52 20.73
N SER A 5 -17.13 -11.98 21.13
CA SER A 5 -17.73 -13.24 20.70
C SER A 5 -19.26 -13.10 20.68
N GLY A 6 -19.91 -13.78 19.74
CA GLY A 6 -21.37 -13.72 19.56
C GLY A 6 -21.89 -12.35 19.12
N LYS A 7 -21.04 -11.54 18.47
CA LYS A 7 -21.36 -10.19 17.99
C LYS A 7 -21.56 -10.13 16.48
N LYS A 8 -22.38 -9.18 16.03
CA LYS A 8 -22.44 -8.74 14.63
C LYS A 8 -21.45 -7.62 14.39
N ILE A 9 -20.45 -7.86 13.54
CA ILE A 9 -19.35 -6.95 13.28
C ILE A 9 -19.34 -6.58 11.80
N LEU A 10 -19.32 -5.29 11.52
CA LEU A 10 -19.12 -4.78 10.17
C LEU A 10 -17.71 -4.18 10.06
N GLY A 11 -16.89 -4.74 9.16
CA GLY A 11 -15.67 -4.07 8.72
C GLY A 11 -15.96 -3.06 7.62
N ILE A 12 -15.34 -1.88 7.66
CA ILE A 12 -15.45 -0.88 6.62
C ILE A 12 -14.05 -0.44 6.14
N ASN A 13 -13.83 -0.55 4.83
CA ASN A 13 -12.76 0.16 4.13
C ASN A 13 -13.38 1.38 3.43
N PRO A 14 -13.10 2.61 3.89
CA PRO A 14 -13.83 3.80 3.48
C PRO A 14 -13.49 4.21 2.03
N PRO A 15 -14.30 5.11 1.43
CA PRO A 15 -13.88 5.80 0.22
C PRO A 15 -12.60 6.62 0.49
N VAL A 16 -11.87 6.93 -0.58
CA VAL A 16 -10.63 7.71 -0.50
C VAL A 16 -10.88 9.13 -0.98
N HIS A 17 -10.53 10.13 -0.18
CA HIS A 17 -10.48 11.53 -0.63
C HIS A 17 -9.05 11.86 -1.02
N ASP A 18 -8.79 12.11 -2.31
CA ASP A 18 -7.44 12.38 -2.81
C ASP A 18 -7.43 13.12 -4.17
N PHE A 19 -6.27 13.57 -4.61
CA PHE A 19 -6.00 14.06 -5.95
C PHE A 19 -5.84 12.94 -6.98
N SER A 20 -5.55 11.72 -6.54
CA SER A 20 -5.42 10.53 -7.39
C SER A 20 -5.49 9.24 -6.58
N PHE A 21 -6.07 8.20 -7.17
CA PHE A 21 -6.07 6.85 -6.64
C PHE A 21 -5.76 5.86 -7.76
N PHE A 22 -4.98 4.84 -7.46
CA PHE A 22 -4.68 3.75 -8.37
C PHE A 22 -4.82 2.43 -7.63
N ASP A 23 -5.61 1.50 -8.19
CA ASP A 23 -5.64 0.13 -7.68
C ASP A 23 -4.34 -0.58 -8.05
N LEU A 24 -3.41 -0.65 -7.10
CA LEU A 24 -2.19 -1.47 -7.17
C LEU A 24 -2.41 -2.76 -6.37
N TRP A 25 -3.50 -3.46 -6.70
CA TRP A 25 -4.03 -4.60 -5.95
C TRP A 25 -4.47 -4.22 -4.54
N SER A 26 -4.98 -3.01 -4.32
CA SER A 26 -5.30 -2.40 -3.02
C SER A 26 -6.43 -3.12 -2.25
N LYS A 27 -6.05 -3.89 -1.24
CA LYS A 27 -6.95 -4.50 -0.26
C LYS A 27 -6.61 -4.05 1.17
N PRO A 28 -7.60 -3.90 2.06
CA PRO A 28 -7.40 -3.52 3.45
C PRO A 28 -6.92 -4.71 4.28
N VAL A 29 -5.77 -5.32 3.93
CA VAL A 29 -5.35 -6.64 4.42
C VAL A 29 -5.31 -6.75 5.96
N GLY A 30 -4.89 -5.68 6.66
CA GLY A 30 -4.90 -5.65 8.12
C GLY A 30 -6.31 -5.76 8.72
N LEU A 31 -7.31 -5.12 8.08
CA LEU A 31 -8.72 -5.27 8.46
C LEU A 31 -9.20 -6.68 8.15
N LEU A 32 -8.84 -7.25 6.99
CA LEU A 32 -9.29 -8.59 6.58
C LEU A 32 -8.74 -9.69 7.49
N TYR A 33 -7.49 -9.60 7.95
CA TYR A 33 -6.97 -10.49 8.99
C TYR A 33 -7.75 -10.32 10.30
N LEU A 34 -8.05 -9.08 10.70
CA LEU A 34 -8.80 -8.82 11.94
C LEU A 34 -10.21 -9.42 11.88
N LEU A 35 -10.88 -9.29 10.74
CA LEU A 35 -12.20 -9.87 10.52
C LEU A 35 -12.17 -11.40 10.55
N GLU A 36 -11.13 -12.04 9.99
CA GLU A 36 -10.96 -13.49 10.10
C GLU A 36 -10.77 -13.92 11.56
N LYS A 37 -9.95 -13.18 12.32
CA LYS A 37 -9.79 -13.41 13.77
C LYS A 37 -11.12 -13.30 14.51
N MET A 38 -11.94 -12.30 14.17
CA MET A 38 -13.25 -12.15 14.81
C MET A 38 -14.20 -13.29 14.42
N LYS A 39 -14.16 -13.75 13.17
CA LYS A 39 -14.95 -14.90 12.71
C LYS A 39 -14.65 -16.17 13.53
N HIS A 40 -13.38 -16.44 13.82
CA HIS A 40 -12.97 -17.55 14.69
C HIS A 40 -13.50 -17.45 16.13
N ASN A 41 -13.85 -16.25 16.59
CA ASN A 41 -14.46 -16.04 17.90
C ASN A 41 -15.99 -16.18 17.89
N ASN A 42 -16.58 -16.83 16.88
CA ASN A 42 -18.03 -17.05 16.75
C ASN A 42 -18.82 -15.73 16.65
N ASN A 43 -18.29 -14.78 15.87
CA ASN A 43 -18.97 -13.55 15.50
C ASN A 43 -19.55 -13.67 14.08
N ASP A 44 -20.63 -12.94 13.82
CA ASP A 44 -21.19 -12.74 12.49
C ASP A 44 -20.51 -11.52 11.84
N ILE A 45 -19.94 -11.71 10.65
CA ILE A 45 -19.02 -10.75 10.04
C ILE A 45 -19.54 -10.32 8.67
N ALA A 46 -19.62 -9.00 8.47
CA ALA A 46 -19.84 -8.38 7.18
C ALA A 46 -18.68 -7.44 6.81
N LEU A 47 -18.54 -7.16 5.52
CA LEU A 47 -17.57 -6.21 4.98
C LEU A 47 -18.27 -5.24 4.05
N LEU A 48 -17.97 -3.95 4.21
CA LEU A 48 -18.25 -2.89 3.24
C LEU A 48 -16.91 -2.33 2.77
N ASP A 49 -16.48 -2.72 1.56
CA ASP A 49 -15.24 -2.21 0.97
C ASP A 49 -15.59 -1.20 -0.12
N CYS A 50 -15.65 0.07 0.27
CA CYS A 50 -16.08 1.15 -0.61
C CYS A 50 -15.19 1.32 -1.85
N ILE A 51 -13.93 0.87 -1.79
CA ILE A 51 -13.03 0.91 -2.93
C ILE A 51 -13.36 -0.22 -3.90
N HIS A 52 -13.43 -1.46 -3.41
CA HIS A 52 -13.74 -2.61 -4.26
C HIS A 52 -15.15 -2.52 -4.85
N GLU A 53 -16.15 -2.19 -4.05
CA GLU A 53 -17.54 -2.07 -4.50
C GLU A 53 -17.78 -0.83 -5.38
N GLY A 54 -16.84 0.13 -5.36
CA GLY A 54 -16.80 1.25 -6.28
C GLY A 54 -16.13 0.94 -7.63
N ALA A 55 -15.77 -0.31 -7.92
CA ALA A 55 -15.15 -0.68 -9.19
C ALA A 55 -16.13 -0.51 -10.37
N ILE A 56 -15.69 0.17 -11.43
CA ILE A 56 -16.49 0.46 -12.63
C ILE A 56 -15.94 -0.20 -13.91
N ALA A 57 -14.71 -0.69 -13.88
CA ALA A 57 -14.12 -1.43 -14.99
C ALA A 57 -12.93 -2.27 -14.53
N GLN A 58 -12.66 -3.37 -15.22
CA GLN A 58 -11.47 -4.19 -15.00
C GLN A 58 -10.24 -3.58 -15.72
N LYS A 59 -9.07 -3.77 -15.12
CA LYS A 59 -7.73 -3.46 -15.64
C LYS A 59 -6.91 -4.76 -15.67
N THR A 60 -5.66 -4.67 -16.10
CA THR A 60 -4.81 -5.86 -16.21
C THR A 60 -4.50 -6.47 -14.85
N PHE A 61 -4.44 -7.81 -14.82
CA PHE A 61 -4.09 -8.62 -13.65
C PHE A 61 -5.07 -8.48 -12.47
N GLY A 62 -6.36 -8.38 -12.78
CA GLY A 62 -7.44 -8.24 -11.80
C GLY A 62 -7.58 -6.86 -11.18
N ARG A 63 -6.68 -5.92 -11.47
CA ARG A 63 -6.79 -4.55 -10.96
C ARG A 63 -8.08 -3.89 -11.47
N GLU A 64 -8.56 -2.87 -10.78
CA GLU A 64 -9.85 -2.25 -11.05
C GLU A 64 -9.71 -0.74 -11.29
N LYS A 65 -10.54 -0.21 -12.19
CA LYS A 65 -10.79 1.23 -12.28
C LYS A 65 -11.89 1.55 -11.28
N ILE A 66 -11.58 2.42 -10.33
CA ILE A 66 -12.53 2.82 -9.29
C ILE A 66 -13.30 4.05 -9.76
N TYR A 67 -14.60 4.09 -9.43
CA TYR A 67 -15.44 5.27 -9.58
C TYR A 67 -14.81 6.45 -8.84
N SER A 68 -14.96 7.64 -9.40
CA SER A 68 -14.53 8.86 -8.76
C SER A 68 -15.45 10.01 -9.11
N GLU A 69 -15.71 10.89 -8.15
CA GLU A 69 -16.35 12.18 -8.39
C GLU A 69 -15.56 13.31 -7.76
N GLU A 70 -15.61 14.48 -8.39
CA GLU A 70 -14.93 15.68 -7.91
C GLU A 70 -15.68 16.23 -6.68
N ILE A 71 -14.94 16.52 -5.62
CA ILE A 71 -15.46 17.06 -4.36
C ILE A 71 -14.76 18.38 -4.01
N GLU A 72 -15.37 19.15 -3.11
CA GLU A 72 -14.75 20.36 -2.61
C GLU A 72 -13.42 20.06 -1.90
N LYS A 73 -12.43 20.94 -2.10
CA LYS A 73 -11.15 20.83 -1.43
C LYS A 73 -11.27 21.24 0.03
N PRO A 74 -10.63 20.49 0.96
CA PRO A 74 -10.32 21.01 2.28
C PRO A 74 -9.57 22.35 2.18
N ALA A 75 -9.79 23.24 3.16
CA ALA A 75 -9.25 24.60 3.16
C ALA A 75 -7.72 24.64 2.98
N VAL A 76 -7.01 23.66 3.53
CA VAL A 76 -5.55 23.51 3.43
C VAL A 76 -5.05 23.27 1.99
N TYR A 77 -5.94 22.87 1.09
CA TYR A 77 -5.67 22.67 -0.34
C TYR A 77 -6.23 23.79 -1.24
N SER A 78 -6.77 24.88 -0.68
CA SER A 78 -7.37 25.98 -1.45
C SER A 78 -6.45 26.56 -2.54
N GLY A 79 -5.14 26.62 -2.29
CA GLY A 79 -4.14 27.09 -3.26
C GLY A 79 -3.74 26.08 -4.35
N ILE A 80 -4.24 24.84 -4.30
CA ILE A 80 -3.82 23.75 -5.19
C ILE A 80 -4.72 23.71 -6.42
N LYS A 81 -4.12 23.79 -7.62
CA LYS A 81 -4.86 23.85 -8.90
C LYS A 81 -5.34 22.49 -9.43
N ARG A 82 -4.95 21.38 -8.79
CA ARG A 82 -5.44 20.03 -9.14
C ARG A 82 -6.87 19.82 -8.68
N ARG A 83 -7.63 18.93 -9.33
CA ARG A 83 -8.96 18.52 -8.85
C ARG A 83 -8.82 17.51 -7.71
N TYR A 84 -9.74 17.56 -6.77
CA TYR A 84 -9.78 16.69 -5.60
C TYR A 84 -11.03 15.83 -5.68
N HIS A 85 -10.92 14.54 -5.41
CA HIS A 85 -11.98 13.58 -5.70
C HIS A 85 -12.25 12.67 -4.51
N ARG A 86 -13.48 12.16 -4.44
CA ARG A 86 -13.81 10.95 -3.70
C ARG A 86 -13.71 9.76 -4.66
N PHE A 87 -12.94 8.75 -4.29
CA PHE A 87 -12.81 7.47 -4.99
C PHE A 87 -13.55 6.38 -4.20
N GLY A 88 -14.25 5.50 -4.91
CA GLY A 88 -15.06 4.43 -4.33
C GLY A 88 -16.55 4.71 -4.42
N LEU A 89 -17.36 4.04 -3.59
CA LEU A 89 -18.80 4.23 -3.52
C LEU A 89 -19.22 5.70 -3.29
N SER A 90 -20.42 6.07 -3.74
CA SER A 90 -21.06 7.33 -3.40
C SER A 90 -21.61 7.36 -1.98
N LYS A 91 -21.83 8.56 -1.44
CA LYS A 91 -22.45 8.72 -0.11
C LYS A 91 -23.80 8.00 -0.05
N ASP A 92 -24.62 8.19 -1.08
CA ASP A 92 -25.93 7.56 -1.18
C ASP A 92 -25.79 6.03 -1.24
N SER A 93 -24.87 5.49 -2.04
CA SER A 93 -24.64 4.04 -2.10
C SER A 93 -24.08 3.47 -0.79
N ILE A 94 -23.27 4.24 -0.04
CA ILE A 94 -22.83 3.84 1.30
C ILE A 94 -24.04 3.76 2.24
N VAL A 95 -24.89 4.79 2.27
CA VAL A 95 -26.11 4.82 3.09
C VAL A 95 -27.05 3.67 2.73
N GLU A 96 -27.31 3.44 1.44
CA GLU A 96 -28.13 2.33 0.96
C GLU A 96 -27.60 0.98 1.45
N LYS A 97 -26.29 0.75 1.37
CA LYS A 97 -25.67 -0.49 1.85
C LYS A 97 -25.73 -0.61 3.37
N LEU A 98 -25.48 0.47 4.11
CA LEU A 98 -25.62 0.48 5.57
C LEU A 98 -27.06 0.19 6.02
N LEU A 99 -28.07 0.61 5.27
CA LEU A 99 -29.48 0.31 5.54
C LEU A 99 -29.89 -1.11 5.13
N ALA A 100 -29.20 -1.69 4.15
CA ALA A 100 -29.50 -3.03 3.63
C ALA A 100 -28.91 -4.17 4.47
N ILE A 101 -27.82 -3.91 5.19
CA ILE A 101 -27.23 -4.90 6.10
C ILE A 101 -28.05 -5.06 7.38
N GLU A 102 -27.97 -6.24 7.99
CA GLU A 102 -28.46 -6.40 9.35
C GLU A 102 -27.68 -5.49 10.30
N LYS A 103 -28.37 -4.80 11.22
CA LYS A 103 -27.75 -3.80 12.10
C LYS A 103 -26.58 -4.41 12.87
N PRO A 104 -25.33 -3.94 12.65
CA PRO A 104 -24.18 -4.43 13.40
C PRO A 104 -24.20 -3.92 14.84
N GLU A 105 -23.52 -4.63 15.74
CA GLU A 105 -23.31 -4.22 17.13
C GLU A 105 -22.02 -3.42 17.32
N ILE A 106 -21.08 -3.52 16.36
CA ILE A 106 -19.82 -2.78 16.36
C ILE A 106 -19.26 -2.68 14.94
N ILE A 107 -18.61 -1.55 14.64
CA ILE A 107 -18.00 -1.28 13.34
C ILE A 107 -16.49 -1.16 13.48
N PHE A 108 -15.75 -1.84 12.61
CA PHE A 108 -14.29 -1.73 12.50
C PHE A 108 -13.94 -0.95 11.24
N LEU A 109 -13.45 0.27 11.42
CA LEU A 109 -13.06 1.17 10.34
C LEU A 109 -11.53 1.24 10.22
N THR A 110 -11.01 1.23 8.99
CA THR A 110 -9.56 1.29 8.73
C THR A 110 -9.17 2.46 7.83
N SER A 111 -7.90 2.85 7.86
CA SER A 111 -7.27 3.65 6.81
C SER A 111 -5.78 3.34 6.68
N VAL A 112 -5.33 3.18 5.43
CA VAL A 112 -3.95 2.81 5.09
C VAL A 112 -3.04 4.03 4.94
N MET A 113 -3.58 5.20 4.56
CA MET A 113 -2.80 6.43 4.39
C MET A 113 -3.26 7.50 5.38
N THR A 114 -2.31 8.29 5.88
CA THR A 114 -2.59 9.32 6.87
C THR A 114 -3.45 10.47 6.32
N TYR A 115 -3.23 10.83 5.05
CA TYR A 115 -3.93 11.91 4.37
C TYR A 115 -5.27 11.49 3.72
N TRP A 116 -5.72 10.24 3.88
CA TRP A 116 -7.05 9.79 3.41
C TRP A 116 -8.17 9.98 4.44
N TYR A 117 -7.88 10.63 5.57
CA TYR A 117 -8.83 10.75 6.67
C TYR A 117 -10.14 11.46 6.32
N GLY A 118 -10.18 12.24 5.22
CA GLY A 118 -11.43 12.86 4.75
C GLY A 118 -12.53 11.82 4.48
N GLY A 119 -12.17 10.70 3.86
CA GLY A 119 -13.11 9.60 3.62
C GLY A 119 -13.44 8.80 4.89
N VAL A 120 -12.49 8.71 5.84
CA VAL A 120 -12.73 8.15 7.18
C VAL A 120 -13.76 8.98 7.93
N LYS A 121 -13.59 10.30 7.98
CA LYS A 121 -14.51 11.22 8.66
C LYS A 121 -15.91 11.16 8.06
N GLU A 122 -15.99 11.20 6.72
CA GLU A 122 -17.25 11.05 6.01
C GLU A 122 -17.96 9.74 6.35
N THR A 123 -17.22 8.64 6.42
CA THR A 123 -17.78 7.33 6.77
C THR A 123 -18.29 7.29 8.20
N ILE A 124 -17.55 7.85 9.17
CA ILE A 124 -18.00 7.96 10.57
C ILE A 124 -19.32 8.74 10.64
N ASP A 125 -19.40 9.88 9.94
CA ASP A 125 -20.59 10.72 9.94
C ASP A 125 -21.81 10.00 9.37
N LEU A 126 -21.64 9.31 8.24
CA LEU A 126 -22.71 8.52 7.61
C LEU A 126 -23.15 7.38 8.53
N VAL A 127 -22.21 6.65 9.15
CA VAL A 127 -22.54 5.59 10.10
C VAL A 127 -23.34 6.12 11.28
N HIS A 128 -22.93 7.23 11.91
CA HIS A 128 -23.67 7.80 13.04
C HIS A 128 -25.05 8.34 12.67
N GLN A 129 -25.21 8.82 11.43
CA GLN A 129 -26.51 9.25 10.91
C GLN A 129 -27.45 8.08 10.62
N THR A 130 -26.92 6.99 10.05
CA THR A 130 -27.71 5.85 9.56
C THR A 130 -27.91 4.76 10.62
N LEU A 131 -26.86 4.40 11.35
CA LEU A 131 -26.81 3.31 12.32
C LEU A 131 -26.62 3.86 13.74
N LYS A 132 -27.65 4.56 14.24
CA LYS A 132 -27.63 5.15 15.59
C LYS A 132 -27.20 4.16 16.66
N ASP A 133 -26.35 4.64 17.57
CA ASP A 133 -25.81 3.94 18.75
C ASP A 133 -24.90 2.74 18.45
N VAL A 134 -24.45 2.55 17.20
CA VAL A 134 -23.46 1.53 16.86
C VAL A 134 -22.05 2.11 17.03
N PRO A 135 -21.21 1.57 17.94
CA PRO A 135 -19.87 2.10 18.16
C PRO A 135 -18.95 1.85 16.97
N VAL A 136 -18.18 2.88 16.60
CA VAL A 136 -17.15 2.86 15.56
C VAL A 136 -15.76 2.78 16.20
N VAL A 137 -15.03 1.72 15.85
CA VAL A 137 -13.63 1.51 16.23
C VAL A 137 -12.74 1.83 15.03
N LEU A 138 -11.93 2.87 15.13
CA LEU A 138 -10.98 3.26 14.09
C LEU A 138 -9.59 2.69 14.37
N GLY A 139 -9.05 1.93 13.41
CA GLY A 139 -7.70 1.41 13.43
C GLY A 139 -6.96 1.62 12.10
N GLY A 140 -5.93 0.80 11.87
CA GLY A 140 -5.12 0.86 10.65
C GLY A 140 -3.90 1.78 10.76
N VAL A 141 -3.20 1.95 9.64
CA VAL A 141 -1.94 2.70 9.58
C VAL A 141 -2.13 4.16 10.00
N TYR A 142 -3.21 4.80 9.54
CA TYR A 142 -3.51 6.19 9.91
C TYR A 142 -3.69 6.38 11.42
N ALA A 143 -4.51 5.54 12.07
CA ALA A 143 -4.76 5.65 13.51
C ALA A 143 -3.49 5.48 14.33
N ARG A 144 -2.56 4.63 13.86
CA ARG A 144 -1.28 4.36 14.53
C ARG A 144 -0.24 5.47 14.34
N LEU A 145 -0.23 6.14 13.19
CA LEU A 145 0.74 7.19 12.87
C LEU A 145 0.26 8.60 13.27
N CYS A 146 -1.05 8.81 13.34
CA CYS A 146 -1.66 10.10 13.70
C CYS A 146 -2.74 9.93 14.79
N PRO A 147 -2.45 9.33 15.95
CA PRO A 147 -3.47 8.98 16.94
C PRO A 147 -4.21 10.20 17.51
N GLU A 148 -3.50 11.31 17.74
CA GLU A 148 -4.11 12.53 18.26
C GLU A 148 -5.15 13.09 17.27
N HIS A 149 -4.79 13.19 15.98
CA HIS A 149 -5.72 13.64 14.96
C HIS A 149 -6.84 12.63 14.68
N ALA A 150 -6.55 11.32 14.75
CA ALA A 150 -7.58 10.28 14.61
C ALA A 150 -8.66 10.41 15.70
N SER A 151 -8.28 10.75 16.93
CA SER A 151 -9.22 10.94 18.05
C SER A 151 -10.21 12.09 17.85
N THR A 152 -9.90 13.07 16.98
CA THR A 152 -10.79 14.21 16.71
C THR A 152 -11.82 13.93 15.62
N LEU A 153 -11.76 12.76 14.96
CA LEU A 153 -12.69 12.44 13.87
C LEU A 153 -14.08 11.98 14.34
N GLY A 154 -14.23 11.72 15.64
CA GLY A 154 -15.50 11.32 16.23
C GLY A 154 -15.76 9.81 16.18
N ALA A 155 -14.75 8.96 15.99
CA ALA A 155 -14.89 7.53 16.28
C ALA A 155 -14.95 7.30 17.80
N ASP A 156 -15.72 6.31 18.26
CA ASP A 156 -15.90 6.01 19.69
C ASP A 156 -14.62 5.44 20.32
N TYR A 157 -13.85 4.68 19.54
CA TYR A 157 -12.59 4.08 19.99
C TYR A 157 -11.51 4.19 18.92
N ILE A 158 -10.28 4.49 19.35
CA ILE A 158 -9.09 4.49 18.48
C ILE A 158 -8.18 3.36 18.92
N ILE A 159 -7.77 2.51 17.97
CA ILE A 159 -6.80 1.43 18.21
C ILE A 159 -5.46 1.78 17.59
N THR A 160 -4.46 1.94 18.46
CA THR A 160 -3.08 2.28 18.09
C THR A 160 -2.10 1.12 18.30
N ASP A 161 -2.57 0.06 18.99
CA ASP A 161 -1.75 -1.09 19.34
C ASP A 161 -1.25 -1.85 18.11
N ASN A 162 -0.06 -2.42 18.26
CA ASN A 162 0.51 -3.31 17.27
C ASN A 162 -0.13 -4.67 17.42
N TRP A 163 -0.74 -5.16 16.36
CA TRP A 163 -1.23 -6.53 16.29
C TRP A 163 -0.59 -7.23 15.10
N GLN A 164 0.08 -8.34 15.40
CA GLN A 164 0.55 -9.27 14.39
C GLN A 164 -0.55 -10.30 14.15
N PRO A 165 -1.00 -10.47 12.89
CA PRO A 165 -1.99 -11.50 12.56
C PRO A 165 -1.56 -12.88 13.07
N ASP A 166 -2.47 -13.53 13.79
CA ASP A 166 -2.34 -14.87 14.37
C ASP A 166 -3.37 -15.85 13.79
N VAL A 167 -3.87 -15.54 12.60
CA VAL A 167 -4.81 -16.33 11.81
C VAL A 167 -4.17 -16.72 10.47
N PRO A 168 -4.59 -17.87 9.88
CA PRO A 168 -3.88 -18.43 8.74
C PRO A 168 -4.02 -17.61 7.44
N TYR A 169 -5.10 -16.85 7.26
CA TYR A 169 -5.36 -16.07 6.05
C TYR A 169 -6.28 -14.86 6.31
N PRO A 170 -6.31 -13.85 5.41
CA PRO A 170 -7.28 -12.77 5.48
C PRO A 170 -8.68 -13.27 5.05
N ALA A 171 -9.75 -12.67 5.60
CA ALA A 171 -11.15 -12.98 5.30
C ALA A 171 -11.59 -12.55 3.89
N MET A 172 -10.94 -13.12 2.87
CA MET A 172 -11.16 -12.81 1.46
C MET A 172 -12.49 -13.38 0.93
N ASP A 173 -13.13 -14.30 1.64
CA ASP A 173 -14.46 -14.81 1.32
C ASP A 173 -15.60 -13.84 1.64
N LEU A 174 -15.31 -12.74 2.35
CA LEU A 174 -16.28 -11.65 2.55
C LEU A 174 -16.56 -10.87 1.26
N TYR A 175 -15.76 -11.05 0.22
CA TYR A 175 -16.02 -10.52 -1.12
C TYR A 175 -16.83 -11.54 -1.92
N GLU A 176 -17.90 -11.09 -2.60
CA GLU A 176 -18.68 -11.96 -3.50
C GLU A 176 -17.82 -12.57 -4.62
N LYS A 177 -16.85 -11.80 -5.11
CA LYS A 177 -15.85 -12.24 -6.08
C LYS A 177 -14.54 -11.50 -5.85
N ILE A 178 -13.44 -12.23 -5.78
CA ILE A 178 -12.12 -11.63 -5.71
C ILE A 178 -11.50 -11.54 -7.12
N PRO A 179 -11.09 -10.35 -7.59
CA PRO A 179 -10.45 -10.21 -8.89
C PRO A 179 -8.97 -10.60 -8.86
N TYR A 180 -8.37 -10.68 -7.66
CA TYR A 180 -7.00 -11.10 -7.39
C TYR A 180 -6.86 -11.53 -5.93
N GLY A 181 -5.80 -12.26 -5.62
CA GLY A 181 -5.37 -12.56 -4.26
C GLY A 181 -4.28 -11.62 -3.76
N VAL A 182 -4.14 -11.52 -2.45
CA VAL A 182 -3.06 -10.78 -1.77
C VAL A 182 -2.39 -11.69 -0.76
N THR A 183 -1.09 -11.50 -0.54
CA THR A 183 -0.37 -12.22 0.50
C THR A 183 0.73 -11.37 1.11
N MET A 184 0.99 -11.61 2.39
CA MET A 184 2.15 -11.10 3.11
C MET A 184 2.90 -12.30 3.65
N THR A 185 4.11 -12.54 3.15
CA THR A 185 4.95 -13.64 3.65
C THR A 185 5.73 -13.25 4.91
N SER A 186 5.81 -11.95 5.18
CA SER A 186 6.44 -11.36 6.34
C SER A 186 5.76 -10.04 6.75
N PHE A 187 5.90 -9.70 8.03
CA PHE A 187 5.45 -8.44 8.61
C PHE A 187 6.67 -7.58 8.95
N GLY A 188 6.69 -6.36 8.43
CA GLY A 188 7.78 -5.40 8.58
C GLY A 188 8.97 -5.65 7.65
N CYS A 189 10.03 -4.87 7.87
CA CYS A 189 11.27 -4.91 7.11
C CYS A 189 12.46 -4.96 8.08
N PRO A 190 13.51 -5.76 7.81
CA PRO A 190 14.74 -5.73 8.62
C PRO A 190 15.56 -4.45 8.40
N MET A 191 15.22 -3.65 7.37
CA MET A 191 15.87 -2.37 7.04
C MET A 191 15.20 -1.20 7.78
N SER A 192 15.86 -0.04 7.84
CA SER A 192 15.34 1.15 8.54
C SER A 192 15.58 2.44 7.76
N CYS A 193 15.05 2.52 6.53
CA CYS A 193 15.15 3.72 5.70
C CYS A 193 14.58 4.95 6.43
N GLU A 194 15.24 6.10 6.31
CA GLU A 194 14.85 7.33 7.00
C GLU A 194 13.44 7.86 6.66
N TYR A 195 12.91 7.48 5.50
CA TYR A 195 11.60 7.92 4.98
C TYR A 195 10.47 6.89 5.18
N CYS A 196 10.77 5.67 5.63
CA CYS A 196 9.82 4.56 5.63
C CYS A 196 9.28 4.29 7.04
N ALA A 197 7.96 4.14 7.17
CA ALA A 197 7.31 3.83 8.44
C ALA A 197 7.27 2.34 8.79
N SER A 198 7.83 1.45 7.97
CA SER A 198 7.75 -0.01 8.20
C SER A 198 8.23 -0.41 9.61
N ARG A 199 9.34 0.15 10.12
CA ARG A 199 9.85 -0.16 11.47
C ARG A 199 9.02 0.45 12.61
N ILE A 200 8.28 1.52 12.34
CA ILE A 200 7.33 2.12 13.30
C ILE A 200 6.09 1.22 13.38
N LEU A 201 5.59 0.81 12.21
CA LEU A 201 4.42 -0.04 12.08
C LEU A 201 4.69 -1.50 12.49
N TRP A 202 5.92 -1.96 12.34
CA TRP A 202 6.38 -3.31 12.66
C TRP A 202 7.76 -3.22 13.35
N PRO A 203 7.80 -3.04 14.69
CA PRO A 203 9.06 -2.90 15.42
C PRO A 203 10.01 -4.08 15.30
N LYS A 204 9.48 -5.25 14.94
CA LYS A 204 10.23 -6.48 14.68
C LYS A 204 9.85 -7.01 13.31
N TYR A 205 10.85 -7.52 12.59
CA TYR A 205 10.65 -8.32 11.40
C TYR A 205 10.17 -9.71 11.80
N HIS A 206 9.03 -10.13 11.26
CA HIS A 206 8.51 -11.47 11.45
C HIS A 206 8.24 -12.13 10.10
N ARG A 207 8.79 -13.32 9.90
CA ARG A 207 8.54 -14.13 8.72
C ARG A 207 7.58 -15.26 9.06
N ARG A 208 6.52 -15.41 8.26
CA ARG A 208 5.54 -16.49 8.42
C ARG A 208 6.15 -17.82 7.99
N PHE A 209 5.50 -18.91 8.36
CA PHE A 209 5.89 -20.22 7.83
C PHE A 209 5.36 -20.40 6.41
N ILE A 210 6.15 -21.05 5.55
CA ILE A 210 5.76 -21.37 4.16
C ILE A 210 4.40 -22.08 4.13
N ALA A 211 4.15 -23.01 5.04
CA ALA A 211 2.87 -23.74 5.11
C ALA A 211 1.65 -22.82 5.35
N GLU A 212 1.81 -21.74 6.12
CA GLU A 212 0.75 -20.76 6.36
C GLU A 212 0.48 -19.96 5.09
N VAL A 213 1.54 -19.49 4.42
CA VAL A 213 1.43 -18.74 3.15
C VAL A 213 0.80 -19.60 2.06
N LEU A 214 1.19 -20.87 1.94
CA LEU A 214 0.60 -21.80 0.99
C LEU A 214 -0.88 -22.04 1.28
N SER A 215 -1.26 -22.20 2.55
CA SER A 215 -2.66 -22.36 2.95
C SER A 215 -3.50 -21.13 2.62
N GLU A 216 -2.93 -19.93 2.79
CA GLU A 216 -3.55 -18.65 2.42
C GLU A 216 -3.76 -18.50 0.90
N ILE A 217 -2.77 -18.90 0.10
CA ILE A 217 -2.88 -18.89 -1.35
C ILE A 217 -3.86 -19.97 -1.84
N ASP A 218 -3.82 -21.18 -1.26
CA ASP A 218 -4.77 -22.27 -1.53
C ASP A 218 -6.22 -21.82 -1.28
N TYR A 219 -6.45 -21.10 -0.18
CA TYR A 219 -7.74 -20.55 0.18
C TYR A 219 -8.25 -19.56 -0.86
N GLN A 220 -7.45 -18.54 -1.20
CA GLN A 220 -7.82 -17.54 -2.20
C GLN A 220 -7.93 -18.13 -3.61
N LYS A 221 -7.14 -19.16 -3.93
CA LYS A 221 -7.25 -19.89 -5.20
C LYS A 221 -8.61 -20.56 -5.35
N ARG A 222 -9.15 -21.16 -4.28
CA ARG A 222 -10.52 -21.73 -4.28
C ARG A 222 -11.60 -20.67 -4.49
N LEU A 223 -11.35 -19.43 -4.07
CA LEU A 223 -12.22 -18.28 -4.33
C LEU A 223 -12.07 -17.71 -5.77
N GLY A 224 -11.17 -18.29 -6.58
CA GLY A 224 -11.01 -17.95 -8.00
C GLY A 224 -9.80 -17.07 -8.33
N ALA A 225 -8.95 -16.73 -7.35
CA ALA A 225 -7.76 -15.92 -7.62
C ALA A 225 -6.78 -16.62 -8.60
N VAL A 226 -6.22 -15.82 -9.51
CA VAL A 226 -5.20 -16.24 -10.48
C VAL A 226 -3.99 -15.31 -10.49
N ASP A 227 -4.19 -14.04 -10.15
CA ASP A 227 -3.15 -13.04 -9.93
C ASP A 227 -2.96 -12.87 -8.41
N PHE A 228 -1.73 -12.91 -7.91
CA PHE A 228 -1.40 -12.76 -6.49
C PHE A 228 -0.39 -11.64 -6.26
N ALA A 229 -0.76 -10.67 -5.42
CA ALA A 229 0.11 -9.55 -5.05
C ALA A 229 0.79 -9.80 -3.70
N PHE A 230 2.13 -9.81 -3.71
CA PHE A 230 2.97 -9.91 -2.53
C PHE A 230 3.22 -8.53 -1.94
N TYR A 231 2.67 -8.31 -0.75
CA TYR A 231 2.73 -7.04 -0.03
C TYR A 231 3.96 -6.93 0.89
N ASP A 232 4.88 -7.87 0.79
CA ASP A 232 6.10 -7.88 1.58
C ASP A 232 6.95 -6.62 1.37
N ASP A 233 7.46 -6.06 2.47
CA ASP A 233 8.46 -4.99 2.42
C ASP A 233 9.86 -5.53 2.07
N ALA A 234 10.07 -6.85 2.17
CA ALA A 234 11.40 -7.48 2.12
C ALA A 234 11.37 -8.93 1.59
N LEU A 235 10.61 -9.19 0.51
CA LEU A 235 10.36 -10.54 -0.01
C LEU A 235 11.62 -11.38 -0.27
N LEU A 236 12.67 -10.79 -0.86
CA LEU A 236 13.87 -11.50 -1.29
C LEU A 236 14.99 -11.58 -0.23
N ILE A 237 14.77 -11.07 0.98
CA ILE A 237 15.77 -11.23 2.04
C ILE A 237 15.86 -12.71 2.43
N ASP A 238 17.06 -13.28 2.46
CA ASP A 238 17.30 -14.73 2.64
C ASP A 238 16.49 -15.59 1.64
N LYS A 239 16.44 -15.16 0.36
CA LYS A 239 15.65 -15.79 -0.70
C LYS A 239 15.88 -17.30 -0.84
N GLU A 240 17.12 -17.76 -0.70
CA GLU A 240 17.52 -19.16 -0.83
C GLU A 240 16.87 -20.04 0.24
N LYS A 241 16.63 -19.48 1.44
CA LYS A 241 16.04 -20.21 2.57
C LYS A 241 14.52 -20.13 2.62
N TYR A 242 13.91 -19.22 1.86
CA TYR A 242 12.49 -18.93 2.02
C TYR A 242 11.75 -18.64 0.72
N ALA A 243 12.13 -17.57 0.01
CA ALA A 243 11.40 -17.17 -1.19
C ALA A 243 11.46 -18.26 -2.27
N TYR A 244 12.62 -18.89 -2.47
CA TYR A 244 12.80 -19.95 -3.47
C TYR A 244 11.95 -21.19 -3.13
N PRO A 245 12.06 -21.83 -1.94
CA PRO A 245 11.21 -22.96 -1.60
C PRO A 245 9.71 -22.65 -1.69
N LEU A 246 9.29 -21.42 -1.34
CA LEU A 246 7.89 -21.01 -1.45
C LEU A 246 7.42 -20.98 -2.91
N VAL A 247 8.15 -20.31 -3.80
CA VAL A 247 7.71 -20.10 -5.20
C VAL A 247 7.87 -21.36 -6.04
N GLU A 248 8.83 -22.22 -5.73
CA GLU A 248 8.96 -23.55 -6.33
C GLU A 248 7.75 -24.42 -5.97
N GLU A 249 7.35 -24.43 -4.69
CA GLU A 249 6.19 -25.18 -4.24
C GLU A 249 4.88 -24.64 -4.83
N LEU A 250 4.73 -23.32 -4.95
CA LEU A 250 3.60 -22.71 -5.66
C LEU A 250 3.55 -23.13 -7.13
N THR A 251 4.69 -23.12 -7.81
CA THR A 251 4.80 -23.51 -9.22
C THR A 251 4.42 -24.97 -9.40
N ARG A 252 4.90 -25.84 -8.51
CA ARG A 252 4.58 -27.27 -8.51
C ARG A 252 3.10 -27.54 -8.21
N ARG A 253 2.49 -26.82 -7.26
CA ARG A 253 1.08 -27.01 -6.85
C ARG A 253 0.09 -26.61 -7.94
N TYR A 254 0.39 -25.54 -8.66
CA TYR A 254 -0.55 -24.92 -9.60
C TYR A 254 -0.11 -25.00 -11.06
N ASP A 255 0.89 -25.82 -11.37
CA ASP A 255 1.39 -26.05 -12.73
C ASP A 255 1.69 -24.73 -13.48
N GLY A 256 2.30 -23.78 -12.76
CA GLY A 256 2.62 -22.45 -13.31
C GLY A 256 1.42 -21.57 -13.69
N THR A 257 0.19 -21.92 -13.31
CA THR A 257 -1.02 -21.16 -13.70
C THR A 257 -1.24 -19.87 -12.92
N LEU A 258 -0.52 -19.66 -11.81
CA LEU A 258 -0.57 -18.41 -11.04
C LEU A 258 0.32 -17.35 -11.67
N ARG A 259 -0.14 -16.09 -11.62
CA ARG A 259 0.67 -14.91 -11.93
C ARG A 259 0.98 -14.17 -10.64
N LEU A 260 2.26 -13.93 -10.40
CA LEU A 260 2.75 -13.33 -9.16
C LEU A 260 3.18 -11.88 -9.42
N HIS A 261 2.90 -11.01 -8.47
CA HIS A 261 3.13 -9.57 -8.58
C HIS A 261 3.75 -9.02 -7.31
N THR A 262 4.70 -8.11 -7.45
CA THR A 262 5.30 -7.37 -6.34
C THR A 262 4.90 -5.90 -6.49
N PRO A 263 3.78 -5.45 -5.91
CA PRO A 263 3.44 -4.02 -5.86
C PRO A 263 4.46 -3.21 -5.06
N ASN A 264 5.07 -3.84 -4.05
CA ASN A 264 6.19 -3.26 -3.32
C ASN A 264 7.50 -3.54 -4.07
N GLY A 265 8.46 -2.62 -3.94
CA GLY A 265 9.73 -2.73 -4.62
C GLY A 265 10.63 -3.80 -4.01
N LEU A 266 11.20 -4.65 -4.86
CA LEU A 266 12.19 -5.64 -4.52
C LEU A 266 13.55 -4.98 -4.29
N HIS A 267 14.30 -5.50 -3.33
CA HIS A 267 15.67 -5.07 -3.05
C HIS A 267 16.57 -5.54 -4.19
N VAL A 268 17.08 -4.59 -5.00
CA VAL A 268 17.83 -4.88 -6.22
C VAL A 268 19.10 -5.69 -5.99
N ARG A 269 19.75 -5.53 -4.82
CA ARG A 269 20.94 -6.31 -4.44
C ARG A 269 20.68 -7.81 -4.38
N GLU A 270 19.43 -8.22 -4.15
CA GLU A 270 19.05 -9.62 -4.01
C GLU A 270 18.78 -10.28 -5.38
N ILE A 271 18.89 -9.53 -6.49
CA ILE A 271 18.55 -10.01 -7.83
C ILE A 271 19.83 -10.40 -8.60
N ASP A 272 20.37 -11.55 -8.24
CA ASP A 272 21.39 -12.25 -9.02
C ASP A 272 20.77 -13.03 -10.21
N SER A 273 21.60 -13.74 -10.97
CA SER A 273 21.16 -14.50 -12.15
C SER A 273 20.19 -15.63 -11.78
N GLU A 274 20.46 -16.34 -10.69
CA GLU A 274 19.61 -17.44 -10.22
C GLU A 274 18.25 -16.90 -9.77
N CYS A 275 18.24 -15.81 -9.01
CA CYS A 275 17.02 -15.14 -8.57
C CYS A 275 16.16 -14.72 -9.76
N ALA A 276 16.76 -14.09 -10.77
CA ALA A 276 16.03 -13.65 -11.96
C ALA A 276 15.38 -14.82 -12.71
N GLU A 277 16.09 -15.95 -12.84
CA GLU A 277 15.55 -17.16 -13.43
C GLU A 277 14.42 -17.77 -12.63
N ILE A 278 14.56 -17.86 -11.30
CA ILE A 278 13.53 -18.40 -10.41
C ILE A 278 12.27 -17.53 -10.46
N LEU A 279 12.41 -16.20 -10.39
CA LEU A 279 11.28 -15.28 -10.50
C LEU A 279 10.53 -15.50 -11.83
N LYS A 280 11.27 -15.59 -12.94
CA LYS A 280 10.67 -15.81 -14.27
C LYS A 280 9.93 -17.15 -14.35
N LYS A 281 10.60 -18.23 -13.96
CA LYS A 281 10.05 -19.60 -14.03
C LYS A 281 8.85 -19.78 -13.11
N SER A 282 8.80 -19.04 -12.00
CA SER A 282 7.73 -19.13 -10.99
C SER A 282 6.51 -18.25 -11.28
N GLY A 283 6.48 -17.56 -12.43
CA GLY A 283 5.32 -16.78 -12.85
C GLY A 283 5.25 -15.37 -12.27
N PHE A 284 6.35 -14.79 -11.78
CA PHE A 284 6.39 -13.35 -11.50
C PHE A 284 6.30 -12.57 -12.82
N VAL A 285 5.19 -11.86 -13.02
CA VAL A 285 4.94 -11.14 -14.28
C VAL A 285 5.42 -9.71 -14.21
N THR A 286 5.10 -9.01 -13.12
CA THR A 286 5.49 -7.61 -12.92
C THR A 286 6.55 -7.52 -11.84
N ILE A 287 7.73 -7.01 -12.19
CA ILE A 287 8.84 -6.79 -11.26
C ILE A 287 8.90 -5.31 -10.94
N ARG A 288 8.79 -4.99 -9.65
CA ARG A 288 9.03 -3.64 -9.15
C ARG A 288 10.33 -3.61 -8.39
N LEU A 289 11.19 -2.65 -8.70
CA LEU A 289 12.52 -2.54 -8.13
C LEU A 289 12.60 -1.28 -7.26
N SER A 290 13.12 -1.42 -6.05
CA SER A 290 13.43 -0.27 -5.19
C SER A 290 14.87 0.19 -5.43
N LEU A 291 15.02 1.25 -6.22
CA LEU A 291 16.30 1.97 -6.39
C LEU A 291 16.35 3.21 -5.50
N GLU A 292 15.25 3.97 -5.46
CA GLU A 292 15.09 5.24 -4.75
C GLU A 292 15.93 6.39 -5.32
N SER A 293 17.26 6.26 -5.34
CA SER A 293 18.20 7.24 -5.89
C SER A 293 19.57 6.62 -6.17
N ILE A 294 20.34 7.21 -7.09
CA ILE A 294 21.78 6.91 -7.28
C ILE A 294 22.71 7.94 -6.62
N ASP A 295 22.13 8.90 -5.93
CA ASP A 295 22.83 9.94 -5.19
C ASP A 295 23.46 9.35 -3.91
N PRO A 296 24.80 9.44 -3.74
CA PRO A 296 25.47 8.86 -2.58
C PRO A 296 24.91 9.31 -1.23
N ASP A 297 24.47 10.56 -1.11
CA ASP A 297 23.96 11.11 0.15
C ASP A 297 22.57 10.52 0.49
N ILE A 298 21.73 10.32 -0.52
CA ILE A 298 20.41 9.68 -0.37
C ILE A 298 20.53 8.17 -0.20
N VAL A 299 21.47 7.53 -0.89
CA VAL A 299 21.74 6.09 -0.75
C VAL A 299 22.14 5.78 0.69
N LYS A 300 22.99 6.61 1.32
CA LYS A 300 23.41 6.44 2.70
C LYS A 300 22.24 6.50 3.70
N THR A 301 21.30 7.42 3.49
CA THR A 301 20.10 7.57 4.34
C THR A 301 19.02 6.51 4.05
N SER A 302 19.14 5.81 2.91
CA SER A 302 18.28 4.69 2.49
C SER A 302 18.89 3.33 2.84
N CYS A 303 19.60 3.22 3.98
CA CYS A 303 20.30 2.02 4.44
C CYS A 303 21.39 1.49 3.48
N GLY A 304 21.93 2.34 2.60
CA GLY A 304 22.91 1.93 1.60
C GLY A 304 22.36 0.90 0.62
N LYS A 305 21.05 0.88 0.39
CA LYS A 305 20.33 -0.22 -0.28
C LYS A 305 20.86 -0.58 -1.67
N VAL A 306 21.45 0.37 -2.40
CA VAL A 306 21.87 0.16 -3.78
C VAL A 306 23.16 0.90 -4.13
N ALA A 307 24.14 0.17 -4.65
CA ALA A 307 25.22 0.72 -5.46
C ALA A 307 24.86 0.62 -6.96
N ARG A 308 25.28 1.61 -7.77
CA ARG A 308 24.93 1.68 -9.21
C ARG A 308 25.18 0.36 -9.97
N ASN A 309 26.29 -0.31 -9.65
CA ASN A 309 26.64 -1.61 -10.23
C ASN A 309 25.64 -2.72 -9.88
N GLU A 310 25.08 -2.74 -8.66
CA GLU A 310 24.08 -3.72 -8.23
C GLU A 310 22.81 -3.57 -9.06
N TYR A 311 22.32 -2.35 -9.25
CA TYR A 311 21.15 -2.09 -10.08
C TYR A 311 21.36 -2.52 -11.54
N ALA A 312 22.47 -2.11 -12.15
CA ALA A 312 22.78 -2.48 -13.54
C ALA A 312 22.89 -4.00 -13.71
N THR A 313 23.47 -4.69 -12.73
CA THR A 313 23.57 -6.16 -12.71
C THR A 313 22.20 -6.80 -12.60
N ALA A 314 21.35 -6.32 -11.69
CA ALA A 314 19.98 -6.82 -11.49
C ALA A 314 19.14 -6.71 -12.78
N ILE A 315 19.14 -5.54 -13.43
CA ILE A 315 18.41 -5.36 -14.70
C ILE A 315 18.94 -6.30 -15.77
N ASN A 316 20.26 -6.40 -15.94
CA ASN A 316 20.86 -7.31 -16.91
C ASN A 316 20.48 -8.77 -16.66
N ASN A 317 20.43 -9.22 -15.40
CA ASN A 317 19.98 -10.55 -15.03
C ASN A 317 18.50 -10.77 -15.37
N LEU A 318 17.62 -9.82 -15.06
CA LEU A 318 16.20 -9.88 -15.39
C LEU A 318 15.96 -9.94 -16.90
N LEU A 319 16.62 -9.08 -17.67
CA LEU A 319 16.49 -9.08 -19.14
C LEU A 319 16.99 -10.40 -19.75
N LYS A 320 18.11 -10.95 -19.26
CA LYS A 320 18.61 -12.27 -19.68
C LYS A 320 17.67 -13.41 -19.32
N ALA A 321 16.99 -13.33 -18.18
CA ALA A 321 15.95 -14.28 -17.79
C ALA A 321 14.67 -14.15 -18.65
N GLY A 322 14.58 -13.14 -19.53
CA GLY A 322 13.48 -12.98 -20.48
C GLY A 322 12.39 -12.02 -20.01
N TYR A 323 12.67 -11.13 -19.06
CA TYR A 323 11.82 -9.97 -18.80
C TYR A 323 12.02 -8.90 -19.87
N SER A 324 10.96 -8.15 -20.19
CA SER A 324 11.06 -6.93 -20.98
C SER A 324 11.36 -5.72 -20.10
N THR A 325 11.83 -4.63 -20.71
CA THR A 325 11.96 -3.33 -20.03
C THR A 325 10.65 -2.89 -19.38
N ASN A 326 9.50 -3.21 -19.98
CA ASN A 326 8.20 -2.83 -19.43
C ASN A 326 7.81 -3.63 -18.18
N ASP A 327 8.38 -4.81 -17.99
CA ASP A 327 8.14 -5.66 -16.81
C ASP A 327 9.00 -5.21 -15.61
N CYS A 328 10.09 -4.47 -15.87
CA CYS A 328 11.07 -4.01 -14.88
C CYS A 328 10.82 -2.55 -14.49
N GLU A 329 9.73 -2.29 -13.75
CA GLU A 329 9.41 -0.96 -13.25
C GLU A 329 10.31 -0.62 -12.05
N THR A 330 11.01 0.51 -12.10
CA THR A 330 11.96 0.92 -11.05
C THR A 330 11.48 2.17 -10.34
N TYR A 331 11.21 2.04 -9.04
CA TYR A 331 10.84 3.15 -8.19
C TYR A 331 12.04 4.07 -7.92
N ILE A 332 11.82 5.35 -8.22
CA ILE A 332 12.72 6.47 -7.96
C ILE A 332 11.96 7.41 -7.04
N LEU A 333 12.50 7.63 -5.85
CA LEU A 333 11.90 8.52 -4.86
C LEU A 333 12.24 9.96 -5.22
N LEU A 334 11.22 10.82 -5.20
CA LEU A 334 11.38 12.24 -5.50
C LEU A 334 10.77 13.13 -4.42
N GLY A 335 11.38 14.29 -4.21
CA GLY A 335 10.90 15.28 -3.24
C GLY A 335 11.26 14.95 -1.80
N LEU A 336 12.30 14.15 -1.58
CA LEU A 336 12.90 14.03 -0.25
C LEU A 336 13.44 15.40 0.20
N PRO A 337 13.46 15.69 1.52
CA PRO A 337 14.11 16.88 2.04
C PRO A 337 15.55 16.97 1.55
N GLU A 338 15.94 18.14 1.03
CA GLU A 338 17.29 18.45 0.52
C GLU A 338 17.71 17.70 -0.77
N GLN A 339 16.81 16.94 -1.40
CA GLN A 339 17.10 16.25 -2.67
C GLN A 339 17.15 17.21 -3.86
N SER A 340 18.23 17.16 -4.62
CA SER A 340 18.38 17.91 -5.88
C SER A 340 17.49 17.35 -7.00
N ILE A 341 16.94 18.25 -7.82
CA ILE A 341 16.19 17.91 -9.04
C ILE A 341 17.11 17.24 -10.07
N GLU A 342 18.35 17.70 -10.20
CA GLU A 342 19.37 17.13 -11.08
C GLU A 342 19.66 15.68 -10.70
N SER A 343 19.78 15.40 -9.40
CA SER A 343 19.94 14.04 -8.86
C SER A 343 18.78 13.11 -9.26
N VAL A 344 17.54 13.60 -9.25
CA VAL A 344 16.38 12.84 -9.76
C VAL A 344 16.48 12.61 -11.27
N LYS A 345 16.85 13.64 -12.07
CA LYS A 345 17.04 13.51 -13.53
C LYS A 345 18.12 12.49 -13.88
N ASP A 346 19.25 12.54 -13.18
CA ASP A 346 20.36 11.61 -13.35
C ASP A 346 19.94 10.18 -13.02
N THR A 347 19.15 10.00 -11.95
CA THR A 347 18.57 8.70 -11.58
C THR A 347 17.63 8.17 -12.67
N ILE A 348 16.74 9.02 -13.21
CA ILE A 348 15.83 8.63 -14.30
C ILE A 348 16.62 8.18 -15.53
N LYS A 349 17.62 8.96 -15.93
CA LYS A 349 18.47 8.65 -17.09
C LYS A 349 19.23 7.34 -16.87
N PHE A 350 19.86 7.17 -15.71
CA PHE A 350 20.59 5.96 -15.35
C PHE A 350 19.71 4.70 -15.42
N VAL A 351 18.48 4.76 -14.88
CA VAL A 351 17.52 3.65 -14.93
C VAL A 351 17.21 3.25 -16.37
N ARG A 352 16.97 4.23 -17.24
CA ARG A 352 16.72 4.01 -18.67
C ARG A 352 17.93 3.43 -19.38
N ASP A 353 19.11 4.00 -19.15
CA ASP A 353 20.36 3.58 -19.79
C ASP A 353 20.71 2.11 -19.44
N CYS A 354 20.31 1.64 -18.26
CA CYS A 354 20.43 0.23 -17.88
C CYS A 354 19.36 -0.69 -18.50
N GLY A 355 18.30 -0.14 -19.10
CA GLY A 355 17.19 -0.91 -19.69
C GLY A 355 15.98 -1.14 -18.77
N GLY A 356 15.91 -0.46 -17.62
CA GLY A 356 14.75 -0.45 -16.73
C GLY A 356 13.76 0.66 -17.06
N LYS A 357 12.54 0.57 -16.51
CA LYS A 357 11.48 1.57 -16.71
C LYS A 357 11.32 2.48 -15.49
N PRO A 358 11.67 3.77 -15.57
CA PRO A 358 11.54 4.70 -14.45
C PRO A 358 10.08 4.85 -13.98
N LYS A 359 9.88 4.81 -12.66
CA LYS A 359 8.62 5.15 -11.98
C LYS A 359 8.89 6.08 -10.83
N LEU A 360 8.34 7.27 -10.95
CA LEU A 360 8.45 8.29 -9.91
C LEU A 360 7.50 7.97 -8.75
N ALA A 361 8.07 7.74 -7.57
CA ALA A 361 7.37 7.66 -6.30
C ALA A 361 7.52 9.01 -5.59
N GLU A 362 6.40 9.72 -5.38
CA GLU A 362 6.41 11.01 -4.70
C GLU A 362 6.55 10.81 -3.18
N PHE A 363 7.48 11.54 -2.56
CA PHE A 363 7.70 11.49 -1.12
C PHE A 363 6.47 11.97 -0.34
N SER A 364 6.11 11.20 0.68
CA SER A 364 5.17 11.59 1.74
C SER A 364 5.95 11.78 3.03
N PRO A 365 5.80 12.91 3.75
CA PRO A 365 6.38 13.08 5.07
C PRO A 365 5.56 12.26 6.09
N ILE A 366 5.99 11.03 6.37
CA ILE A 366 5.27 10.11 7.25
C ILE A 366 5.66 10.35 8.73
N PRO A 367 4.70 10.61 9.65
CA PRO A 367 4.98 10.84 11.06
C PRO A 367 5.89 9.81 11.72
N GLY A 368 6.78 10.29 12.59
CA GLY A 368 7.75 9.46 13.32
C GLY A 368 8.99 9.04 12.53
N THR A 369 9.03 9.27 11.21
CA THR A 369 10.22 8.99 10.39
C THR A 369 11.28 10.09 10.52
N SER A 370 12.54 9.78 10.19
CA SER A 370 13.62 10.78 10.21
C SER A 370 13.42 11.86 9.14
N SER A 371 12.93 11.47 7.95
CA SER A 371 12.58 12.42 6.89
C SER A 371 11.41 13.34 7.28
N PHE A 372 10.47 12.86 8.10
CA PHE A 372 9.42 13.71 8.65
C PHE A 372 9.95 14.78 9.60
N ALA A 373 10.91 14.43 10.48
CA ALA A 373 11.56 15.41 11.34
C ALA A 373 12.32 16.49 10.54
N LYS A 374 12.91 16.13 9.40
CA LYS A 374 13.52 17.09 8.45
C LYS A 374 12.45 17.98 7.80
N ALA A 375 11.37 17.38 7.28
CA ALA A 375 10.26 18.08 6.66
C ALA A 375 9.57 19.10 7.59
N LEU A 376 9.43 18.77 8.88
CA LEU A 376 8.83 19.65 9.90
C LEU A 376 9.56 20.98 10.06
N LYS A 377 10.88 21.02 9.83
CA LYS A 377 11.65 22.27 9.92
C LYS A 377 11.18 23.31 8.91
N LYS A 378 10.73 22.87 7.74
CA LYS A 378 10.22 23.73 6.67
C LYS A 378 8.70 23.92 6.76
N THR A 379 7.97 22.87 7.15
CA THR A 379 6.50 22.89 7.20
C THR A 379 6.01 22.37 8.56
N PRO A 380 6.01 23.21 9.61
CA PRO A 380 5.64 22.79 10.97
C PRO A 380 4.21 22.21 11.10
N ASN A 381 3.28 22.71 10.28
CA ASN A 381 1.88 22.27 10.30
C ASN A 381 1.68 20.79 9.93
N LEU A 382 2.69 20.12 9.37
CA LEU A 382 2.67 18.67 9.12
C LEU A 382 2.42 17.84 10.40
N ALA A 383 2.77 18.38 11.58
CA ALA A 383 2.59 17.72 12.86
C ALA A 383 1.12 17.57 13.26
N THR A 384 0.25 18.48 12.81
CA THR A 384 -1.15 18.55 13.27
C THR A 384 -2.16 18.35 12.16
N GLU A 385 -1.74 18.48 10.90
CA GLU A 385 -2.62 18.36 9.73
C GLU A 385 -2.14 17.24 8.79
N PRO A 386 -2.71 16.02 8.89
CA PRO A 386 -2.31 14.90 8.04
C PRO A 386 -2.53 15.12 6.55
N LEU A 387 -3.45 16.00 6.11
CA LEU A 387 -3.59 16.31 4.68
C LEU A 387 -2.30 16.89 4.09
N LEU A 388 -1.49 17.58 4.89
CA LEU A 388 -0.22 18.11 4.41
C LEU A 388 0.83 17.00 4.13
N GLN A 389 0.53 15.76 4.50
CA GLN A 389 1.39 14.60 4.25
C GLN A 389 1.13 13.93 2.89
N ASN A 390 0.18 14.45 2.10
CA ASN A 390 -0.22 13.88 0.82
C ASN A 390 0.89 13.93 -0.23
N ASN A 391 1.39 12.76 -0.64
CA ASN A 391 2.48 12.64 -1.60
C ASN A 391 2.21 13.35 -2.93
N SER A 392 0.97 13.36 -3.40
CA SER A 392 0.56 13.91 -4.70
C SER A 392 0.76 15.42 -4.81
N VAL A 393 0.89 16.09 -3.67
CA VAL A 393 0.97 17.56 -3.61
C VAL A 393 2.04 18.06 -2.64
N TYR A 394 2.68 17.18 -1.87
CA TYR A 394 3.68 17.55 -0.88
C TYR A 394 4.85 18.30 -1.50
N SER A 395 5.55 17.69 -2.45
CA SER A 395 6.74 18.25 -3.07
C SER A 395 6.45 19.53 -3.87
N SER A 396 5.26 19.60 -4.49
CA SER A 396 4.96 20.64 -5.47
C SER A 396 4.15 21.83 -5.00
N TRP A 397 3.31 21.64 -3.98
CA TRP A 397 2.42 22.69 -3.51
C TRP A 397 2.62 23.00 -2.02
N ILE A 398 2.92 21.99 -1.20
CA ILE A 398 2.98 22.15 0.27
C ILE A 398 4.38 22.60 0.71
N SER A 399 5.41 21.82 0.37
CA SER A 399 6.81 22.19 0.62
C SER A 399 7.31 23.22 -0.39
N GLY A 400 6.81 23.15 -1.64
CA GLY A 400 7.29 23.96 -2.76
C GLY A 400 8.72 23.64 -3.19
N ASP A 401 9.27 22.49 -2.79
CA ASP A 401 10.63 22.06 -3.18
C ASP A 401 10.76 21.82 -4.69
N ILE A 402 9.68 21.41 -5.35
CA ILE A 402 9.66 21.13 -6.79
C ILE A 402 8.46 21.81 -7.43
N SER A 403 8.64 22.87 -8.21
CA SER A 403 7.50 23.54 -8.85
C SER A 403 6.62 22.54 -9.66
N PRO A 404 5.29 22.76 -9.78
CA PRO A 404 4.41 21.86 -10.53
C PRO A 404 4.86 21.64 -11.99
N LYS A 405 5.47 22.66 -12.62
CA LYS A 405 6.04 22.57 -13.96
C LYS A 405 7.22 21.60 -14.00
N VAL A 406 8.18 21.75 -13.08
CA VAL A 406 9.35 20.87 -12.98
C VAL A 406 8.94 19.43 -12.63
N LEU A 407 7.96 19.25 -11.74
CA LEU A 407 7.42 17.92 -11.42
C LEU A 407 6.83 17.25 -12.67
N GLN A 408 6.11 18.01 -13.50
CA GLN A 408 5.58 17.51 -14.76
C GLN A 408 6.70 17.16 -15.75
N GLU A 409 7.74 18.00 -15.88
CA GLU A 409 8.93 17.71 -16.69
C GLU A 409 9.63 16.43 -16.25
N LEU A 410 9.77 16.17 -14.94
CA LEU A 410 10.32 14.92 -14.41
C LEU A 410 9.43 13.72 -14.76
N LYS A 411 8.10 13.88 -14.66
CA LYS A 411 7.14 12.81 -15.01
C LYS A 411 7.19 12.47 -16.50
N ASP A 412 7.31 13.48 -17.35
CA ASP A 412 7.43 13.27 -18.79
C ASP A 412 8.80 12.67 -19.13
N LEU A 413 9.86 13.16 -18.49
CA LEU A 413 11.18 12.56 -18.58
C LEU A 413 11.17 11.10 -18.13
N ALA A 414 10.42 10.70 -17.10
CA ALA A 414 10.34 9.31 -16.66
C ALA A 414 9.55 8.40 -17.62
N ARG A 415 8.56 8.96 -18.34
CA ARG A 415 7.73 8.22 -19.30
C ARG A 415 8.47 7.87 -20.59
N GLY A 416 9.51 8.63 -20.93
CA GLY A 416 10.29 8.47 -22.16
C GLY A 416 9.79 9.40 -23.23
#